data_AF-A0A4P7WAG1-F1
#
_entry.id   AF-A0A4P7WAG1-F1
#
_cell.length_a   1.000
_cell.length_b   1.000
_cell.length_c   1.000
_cell.angle_alpha   90.00
_cell.angle_beta   90.00
_cell.angle_gamma   90.00
#
_symmetry.space_group_name_H-M   'P 1'
#
loop_
_entity.id
_entity.type
_entity.pdbx_description
1 polymer ?
#
loop_
_entity_poly.entity_id
_entity_poly.type
_entity_poly.pdbx_seq_one_letter_code
_entity_poly.pdbx_strand_id
1 'polypeptide(L)'
;MHGSFLTTPPKFFQRLGLTTLFASLALLSACADPDDSTGFAPACPEVEVPLGTGDIYTWEPGKDQDLSHLIQQAQIIEVNGVCRESKPDEKKRPMTRVDVSISFRVDRGPASQSDQINLPYFIAAVKDGKIINKKVFPSEGTLSNRNENIVFKAPVRYIDLPTGSDLQVNDYTLMIGFQLTEAQLKYNREHLEREKFTRHGF
;
A
#
# COMPACT_ATOMS: atom_id res chain seq x y z
N MET A 1 85.64 26.03 -11.39
CA MET A 1 85.24 26.18 -9.97
C MET A 1 83.82 25.65 -9.81
N HIS A 2 83.56 24.89 -8.74
CA HIS A 2 82.36 24.08 -8.42
C HIS A 2 82.30 22.78 -9.25
N GLY A 3 82.59 21.57 -8.72
CA GLY A 3 82.00 20.89 -7.55
C GLY A 3 80.84 20.01 -8.07
N SER A 4 80.57 18.76 -7.72
CA SER A 4 81.05 17.82 -6.71
C SER A 4 80.19 16.55 -6.85
N PHE A 5 80.74 15.34 -6.56
CA PHE A 5 80.06 14.10 -6.12
C PHE A 5 79.11 13.39 -7.11
N LEU A 6 78.83 12.07 -7.09
CA LEU A 6 79.43 10.79 -6.69
C LEU A 6 78.28 9.76 -6.89
N THR A 7 78.59 8.45 -7.01
CA THR A 7 77.67 7.28 -6.78
C THR A 7 76.56 7.04 -7.83
N THR A 8 76.21 5.86 -8.35
CA THR A 8 76.60 4.42 -8.21
C THR A 8 75.95 3.67 -9.41
N PRO A 9 76.44 2.50 -9.87
CA PRO A 9 75.84 1.73 -10.98
C PRO A 9 74.76 0.76 -10.42
N PRO A 10 73.81 0.19 -11.19
CA PRO A 10 74.13 -0.98 -12.03
C PRO A 10 73.21 -1.17 -13.25
N LYS A 11 73.51 -2.19 -14.08
CA LYS A 11 72.57 -3.16 -14.69
C LYS A 11 73.23 -3.74 -15.94
N PHE A 12 73.54 -5.03 -15.95
CA PHE A 12 73.23 -5.89 -17.08
C PHE A 12 73.53 -7.37 -16.77
N PHE A 13 72.88 -8.24 -17.56
CA PHE A 13 72.91 -9.71 -17.62
C PHE A 13 71.81 -10.40 -16.78
N GLN A 14 70.64 -10.76 -17.36
CA GLN A 14 70.37 -11.82 -18.37
C GLN A 14 70.96 -13.18 -17.93
N ARG A 15 70.26 -14.32 -17.88
CA ARG A 15 69.04 -14.83 -18.54
C ARG A 15 68.70 -16.20 -17.90
N LEU A 16 67.63 -16.83 -18.40
CA LEU A 16 67.02 -18.16 -18.11
C LEU A 16 65.88 -18.04 -17.09
N GLY A 17 64.60 -18.23 -17.42
CA GLY A 17 63.98 -18.95 -18.53
C GLY A 17 63.41 -20.27 -18.00
N LEU A 18 62.19 -20.24 -17.46
CA LEU A 18 61.34 -21.43 -17.37
C LEU A 18 59.86 -21.03 -17.43
N THR A 19 59.20 -21.58 -18.44
CA THR A 19 57.79 -21.54 -18.79
C THR A 19 56.90 -22.20 -17.73
N THR A 20 55.77 -21.58 -17.35
CA THR A 20 54.42 -22.16 -17.47
C THR A 20 53.32 -21.20 -16.97
N LEU A 21 52.35 -21.00 -17.85
CA LEU A 21 51.06 -20.33 -17.73
C LEU A 21 50.22 -20.94 -16.58
N PHE A 22 49.81 -20.19 -15.55
CA PHE A 22 48.67 -20.60 -14.69
C PHE A 22 48.00 -19.42 -13.97
N ALA A 23 46.74 -19.21 -14.34
CA ALA A 23 45.60 -18.75 -13.54
C ALA A 23 45.67 -17.40 -12.82
N SER A 24 45.17 -16.39 -13.52
CA SER A 24 44.47 -15.24 -12.95
C SER A 24 43.20 -15.73 -12.22
N LEU A 25 43.33 -16.15 -10.97
CA LEU A 25 42.16 -16.44 -10.11
C LEU A 25 41.68 -15.13 -9.49
N ALA A 26 40.85 -14.41 -10.24
CA ALA A 26 39.93 -13.43 -9.67
C ALA A 26 38.93 -14.19 -8.79
N LEU A 27 39.17 -14.25 -7.49
CA LEU A 27 38.11 -14.59 -6.55
C LEU A 27 37.18 -13.39 -6.47
N LEU A 28 36.14 -13.41 -7.31
CA LEU A 28 34.91 -12.68 -7.05
C LEU A 28 34.39 -13.21 -5.70
N SER A 29 34.64 -12.48 -4.62
CA SER A 29 33.82 -12.67 -3.41
C SER A 29 32.41 -12.23 -3.80
N ALA A 30 31.56 -13.20 -4.07
CA ALA A 30 30.13 -12.99 -4.19
C ALA A 30 29.65 -12.25 -2.94
N CYS A 31 29.13 -11.05 -3.11
CA CYS A 31 28.30 -10.41 -2.10
C CYS A 31 27.06 -11.31 -1.94
N ALA A 32 27.08 -12.20 -0.96
CA ALA A 32 25.88 -12.84 -0.49
C ALA A 32 25.14 -11.80 0.35
N ASP A 33 24.12 -11.17 -0.24
CA ASP A 33 23.16 -10.39 0.54
C ASP A 33 22.35 -11.38 1.40
N PRO A 34 22.31 -11.22 2.73
CA PRO A 34 21.65 -12.14 3.65
C PRO A 34 20.10 -12.07 3.61
N ASP A 35 19.51 -11.49 2.57
CA ASP A 35 18.07 -11.27 2.43
C ASP A 35 17.49 -11.92 1.16
N ASP A 36 18.17 -12.95 0.63
CA ASP A 36 17.71 -13.72 -0.53
C ASP A 36 16.62 -14.72 -0.14
N SER A 37 15.47 -14.19 0.29
CA SER A 37 14.21 -14.94 0.23
C SER A 37 13.80 -15.06 -1.24
N THR A 38 14.30 -16.10 -1.90
CA THR A 38 13.93 -16.50 -3.28
C THR A 38 12.46 -16.96 -3.40
N GLY A 39 11.61 -16.63 -2.42
CA GLY A 39 10.19 -16.94 -2.41
C GLY A 39 9.40 -15.91 -3.22
N PHE A 40 8.52 -16.39 -4.10
CA PHE A 40 7.55 -15.52 -4.77
C PHE A 40 6.64 -14.86 -3.73
N ALA A 41 6.33 -13.57 -3.92
CA ALA A 41 5.37 -12.88 -3.08
C ALA A 41 4.04 -13.66 -3.03
N PRO A 42 3.38 -13.76 -1.87
CA PRO A 42 2.10 -14.43 -1.76
C PRO A 42 1.02 -13.66 -2.53
N ALA A 43 0.00 -14.39 -3.00
CA ALA A 43 -1.16 -13.80 -3.64
C ALA A 43 -1.91 -12.88 -2.69
N CYS A 44 -2.25 -11.68 -3.18
CA CYS A 44 -3.13 -10.78 -2.46
C CYS A 44 -4.59 -11.22 -2.52
N PRO A 45 -5.36 -10.96 -1.46
CA PRO A 45 -6.81 -11.15 -1.52
C PRO A 45 -7.41 -10.20 -2.55
N GLU A 46 -8.56 -10.59 -3.11
CA GLU A 46 -9.33 -9.67 -3.94
C GLU A 46 -9.79 -8.48 -3.09
N VAL A 47 -9.80 -7.28 -3.67
CA VAL A 47 -10.31 -6.07 -3.02
C VAL A 47 -11.59 -5.64 -3.70
N GLU A 48 -12.62 -5.36 -2.90
CA GLU A 48 -13.91 -4.89 -3.37
C GLU A 48 -14.35 -3.65 -2.58
N VAL A 49 -14.95 -2.67 -3.28
CA VAL A 49 -15.73 -1.60 -2.65
C VAL A 49 -17.21 -1.93 -2.81
N PRO A 50 -17.90 -2.35 -1.73
CA PRO A 50 -19.30 -2.74 -1.84
C PRO A 50 -20.18 -1.60 -2.39
N LEU A 51 -21.15 -1.96 -3.21
CA LEU A 51 -22.02 -0.99 -3.89
C LEU A 51 -22.68 -0.03 -2.89
N GLY A 52 -22.57 1.27 -3.18
CA GLY A 52 -23.12 2.33 -2.35
C GLY A 52 -22.34 2.63 -1.07
N THR A 53 -21.16 2.03 -0.88
CA THR A 53 -20.27 2.32 0.26
C THR A 53 -19.00 3.09 -0.13
N GLY A 54 -18.76 3.29 -1.43
CA GLY A 54 -17.61 4.02 -1.95
C GLY A 54 -17.69 5.54 -1.79
N ASP A 55 -18.88 6.08 -1.55
CA ASP A 55 -19.13 7.51 -1.42
C ASP A 55 -19.88 7.82 -0.12
N ILE A 56 -19.73 9.03 0.39
CA ILE A 56 -20.48 9.53 1.55
C ILE A 56 -20.80 11.00 1.36
N TYR A 57 -22.08 11.32 1.59
CA TYR A 57 -22.59 12.69 1.59
C TYR A 57 -23.00 13.05 3.02
N THR A 58 -22.48 14.16 3.51
CA THR A 58 -22.82 14.70 4.83
C THR A 58 -23.62 15.98 4.62
N TRP A 59 -24.82 16.00 5.16
CA TRP A 59 -25.78 17.11 5.05
C TRP A 59 -25.92 17.82 6.39
N GLU A 60 -26.40 19.06 6.36
CA GLU A 60 -26.81 19.77 7.58
C GLU A 60 -27.91 19.00 8.35
N PRO A 61 -27.76 18.80 9.67
CA PRO A 61 -28.78 18.12 10.46
C PRO A 61 -30.14 18.83 10.39
N GLY A 62 -31.20 18.07 10.07
CA GLY A 62 -32.57 18.57 10.02
C GLY A 62 -32.93 19.38 8.77
N LYS A 63 -32.02 19.51 7.81
CA LYS A 63 -32.27 20.10 6.49
C LYS A 63 -32.62 19.03 5.47
N ASP A 64 -33.14 19.46 4.33
CA ASP A 64 -33.32 18.59 3.17
C ASP A 64 -31.96 18.30 2.48
N GLN A 65 -31.98 17.43 1.47
CA GLN A 65 -30.80 17.02 0.70
C GLN A 65 -30.60 17.91 -0.53
N ASP A 66 -30.77 19.23 -0.37
CA ASP A 66 -30.42 20.23 -1.38
C ASP A 66 -28.93 20.54 -1.32
N LEU A 67 -28.27 20.71 -2.48
CA LEU A 67 -26.84 20.96 -2.57
C LEU A 67 -26.36 22.16 -1.75
N SER A 68 -27.21 23.17 -1.52
CA SER A 68 -26.88 24.31 -0.64
C SER A 68 -26.68 23.93 0.83
N HIS A 69 -27.26 22.81 1.27
CA HIS A 69 -27.13 22.24 2.62
C HIS A 69 -26.08 21.11 2.71
N LEU A 70 -25.34 20.84 1.62
CA LEU A 70 -24.26 19.86 1.64
C LEU A 70 -23.08 20.41 2.46
N ILE A 71 -22.65 19.65 3.48
CA ILE A 71 -21.46 19.97 4.27
C ILE A 71 -20.22 19.47 3.53
N GLN A 72 -20.22 18.20 3.10
CA GLN A 72 -19.10 17.62 2.37
C GLN A 72 -19.54 16.39 1.60
N GLN A 73 -18.82 16.09 0.53
CA GLN A 73 -18.86 14.84 -0.19
C GLN A 73 -17.49 14.18 -0.11
N ALA A 74 -17.44 12.86 0.04
CA ALA A 74 -16.18 12.14 -0.04
C ALA A 74 -16.34 10.82 -0.81
N GLN A 75 -15.24 10.41 -1.43
CA GLN A 75 -15.16 9.25 -2.28
C GLN A 75 -13.87 8.46 -2.01
N ILE A 76 -13.98 7.13 -2.02
CA ILE A 76 -12.82 6.23 -2.12
C ILE A 76 -12.36 6.22 -3.57
N ILE A 77 -11.16 6.75 -3.83
CA ILE A 77 -10.65 6.91 -5.20
C ILE A 77 -9.60 5.87 -5.57
N GLU A 78 -8.99 5.23 -4.57
CA GLU A 78 -7.93 4.27 -4.78
C GLU A 78 -7.83 3.34 -3.57
N VAL A 79 -7.67 2.04 -3.83
CA VAL A 79 -7.35 1.04 -2.83
C VAL A 79 -6.24 0.15 -3.38
N ASN A 80 -5.13 0.08 -2.65
CA ASN A 80 -3.97 -0.74 -3.00
C ASN A 80 -3.66 -1.72 -1.87
N GLY A 81 -3.20 -2.91 -2.25
CA GLY A 81 -2.70 -3.93 -1.32
C GLY A 81 -1.31 -4.40 -1.74
N VAL A 82 -0.39 -4.52 -0.78
CA VAL A 82 0.91 -5.18 -0.96
C VAL A 82 0.98 -6.37 -0.03
N CYS A 83 1.31 -7.55 -0.56
CA CYS A 83 1.30 -8.79 0.21
C CYS A 83 2.70 -9.35 0.40
N ARG A 84 2.94 -9.83 1.62
CA ARG A 84 4.19 -10.44 2.05
C ARG A 84 3.91 -11.56 3.03
N GLU A 85 4.85 -12.47 3.14
CA GLU A 85 4.79 -13.49 4.18
C GLU A 85 4.85 -12.83 5.57
N SER A 86 4.09 -13.41 6.51
CA SER A 86 4.05 -13.00 7.90
C SER A 86 4.43 -14.19 8.78
N LYS A 87 4.77 -13.90 10.04
CA LYS A 87 5.09 -14.96 11.00
C LYS A 87 3.87 -15.88 11.16
N PRO A 88 4.07 -17.22 11.20
CA PRO A 88 2.98 -18.14 11.46
C PRO A 88 2.24 -17.78 12.75
N ASP A 89 0.95 -18.08 12.79
CA ASP A 89 0.15 -17.88 14.00
C ASP A 89 0.52 -18.88 15.11
N GLU A 90 -0.14 -18.78 16.27
CA GLU A 90 0.09 -19.69 17.40
C GLU A 90 -0.13 -21.17 17.07
N LYS A 91 -0.94 -21.46 16.04
CA LYS A 91 -1.21 -22.82 15.54
C LYS A 91 -0.24 -23.23 14.42
N LYS A 92 0.82 -22.44 14.19
CA LYS A 92 1.82 -22.62 13.13
C LYS A 92 1.22 -22.62 11.72
N ARG A 93 0.09 -21.95 11.51
CA ARG A 93 -0.49 -21.77 10.17
C ARG A 93 0.29 -20.68 9.43
N PRO A 94 0.60 -20.86 8.14
CA PRO A 94 1.12 -19.78 7.31
C PRO A 94 0.21 -18.56 7.37
N MET A 95 0.83 -17.38 7.36
CA MET A 95 0.12 -16.10 7.42
C MET A 95 0.63 -15.22 6.29
N THR A 96 -0.29 -14.56 5.60
CA THR A 96 0.02 -13.49 4.66
C THR A 96 -0.36 -12.16 5.29
N ARG A 97 0.59 -11.23 5.31
CA ARG A 97 0.34 -9.84 5.69
C ARG A 97 -0.02 -9.04 4.46
N VAL A 98 -1.12 -8.32 4.54
CA VAL A 98 -1.58 -7.37 3.54
C VAL A 98 -1.41 -5.96 4.09
N ASP A 99 -0.61 -5.15 3.41
CA ASP A 99 -0.42 -3.73 3.68
C ASP A 99 -1.43 -2.96 2.82
N VAL A 100 -2.54 -2.52 3.42
CA VAL A 100 -3.63 -1.83 2.72
C VAL A 100 -3.44 -0.31 2.77
N SER A 101 -3.42 0.32 1.60
CA SER A 101 -3.39 1.78 1.43
C SER A 101 -4.68 2.25 0.76
N ILE A 102 -5.30 3.29 1.29
CA ILE A 102 -6.58 3.83 0.80
C ILE A 102 -6.41 5.33 0.59
N SER A 103 -6.80 5.82 -0.59
CA SER A 103 -6.85 7.24 -0.90
C SER A 103 -8.32 7.69 -0.94
N PHE A 104 -8.59 8.81 -0.29
CA PHE A 104 -9.90 9.46 -0.32
C PHE A 104 -9.79 10.80 -1.04
N ARG A 105 -10.84 11.16 -1.78
CA ARG A 105 -11.10 12.52 -2.24
C ARG A 105 -12.23 13.09 -1.40
N VAL A 106 -12.06 14.31 -0.91
CA VAL A 106 -13.08 15.04 -0.17
C VAL A 106 -13.29 16.39 -0.81
N ASP A 107 -14.54 16.66 -1.14
CA ASP A 107 -15.01 17.90 -1.73
C ASP A 107 -15.83 18.65 -0.68
N ARG A 108 -15.48 19.93 -0.49
CA ARG A 108 -16.16 20.80 0.46
C ARG A 108 -17.51 21.25 -0.10
N GLY A 109 -18.57 21.09 0.69
CA GLY A 109 -19.89 21.61 0.36
C GLY A 109 -20.10 23.06 0.83
N PRO A 110 -21.08 23.78 0.26
CA PRO A 110 -21.36 25.18 0.59
C PRO A 110 -21.81 25.40 2.03
N ALA A 111 -22.37 24.39 2.70
CA ALA A 111 -22.76 24.47 4.11
C ALA A 111 -21.64 24.10 5.09
N SER A 112 -20.43 23.80 4.60
CA SER A 112 -19.31 23.44 5.45
C SER A 112 -18.89 24.58 6.40
N GLN A 113 -19.02 24.36 7.70
CA GLN A 113 -18.54 25.30 8.74
C GLN A 113 -17.21 24.88 9.39
N SER A 114 -16.73 23.65 9.13
CA SER A 114 -15.53 23.08 9.74
C SER A 114 -14.49 22.73 8.67
N ASP A 115 -13.21 22.93 8.98
CA ASP A 115 -12.08 22.44 8.19
C ASP A 115 -11.71 20.98 8.53
N GLN A 116 -12.28 20.42 9.60
CA GLN A 116 -11.98 19.05 10.02
C GLN A 116 -12.81 18.02 9.26
N ILE A 117 -12.13 16.99 8.76
CA ILE A 117 -12.72 15.83 8.11
C ILE A 117 -12.77 14.68 9.12
N ASN A 118 -13.97 14.13 9.35
CA ASN A 118 -14.16 12.89 10.10
C ASN A 118 -15.03 11.93 9.28
N LEU A 119 -14.38 10.98 8.63
CA LEU A 119 -15.01 10.04 7.71
C LEU A 119 -14.62 8.61 8.11
N PRO A 120 -15.38 7.93 8.98
CA PRO A 120 -15.05 6.58 9.36
C PRO A 120 -15.18 5.65 8.15
N TYR A 121 -14.21 4.77 7.96
CA TYR A 121 -14.24 3.72 6.94
C TYR A 121 -14.04 2.35 7.59
N PHE A 122 -14.47 1.29 6.92
CA PHE A 122 -14.25 -0.07 7.37
C PHE A 122 -13.36 -0.85 6.42
N ILE A 123 -12.69 -1.86 6.99
CA ILE A 123 -12.10 -2.96 6.22
C ILE A 123 -12.69 -4.25 6.80
N ALA A 124 -13.25 -5.10 5.94
CA ALA A 124 -13.82 -6.38 6.30
C ALA A 124 -13.13 -7.51 5.51
N ALA A 125 -12.66 -8.53 6.22
CA ALA A 125 -12.16 -9.75 5.61
C ALA A 125 -13.33 -10.72 5.45
N VAL A 126 -13.59 -11.09 4.20
CA VAL A 126 -14.65 -12.02 3.80
C VAL A 126 -14.02 -13.31 3.30
N LYS A 127 -14.59 -14.44 3.68
CA LYS A 127 -14.21 -15.76 3.19
C LYS A 127 -15.46 -16.61 3.07
N ASP A 128 -15.60 -17.34 1.96
CA ASP A 128 -16.78 -18.17 1.66
C ASP A 128 -18.11 -17.40 1.80
N GLY A 129 -18.12 -16.13 1.36
CA GLY A 129 -19.29 -15.24 1.44
C GLY A 129 -19.65 -14.76 2.86
N LYS A 130 -18.82 -15.03 3.87
CA LYS A 130 -19.04 -14.62 5.25
C LYS A 130 -17.99 -13.61 5.69
N ILE A 131 -18.43 -12.56 6.38
CA ILE A 131 -17.52 -11.62 7.05
C ILE A 131 -16.91 -12.34 8.25
N ILE A 132 -15.61 -12.60 8.18
CA ILE A 132 -14.84 -13.23 9.25
C ILE A 132 -14.41 -12.19 10.29
N ASN A 133 -14.04 -11.00 9.83
CA ASN A 133 -13.70 -9.88 10.68
C ASN A 133 -14.04 -8.57 9.97
N LYS A 134 -14.42 -7.54 10.75
CA LYS A 134 -14.61 -6.18 10.28
C LYS A 134 -14.08 -5.22 11.34
N LYS A 135 -13.31 -4.23 10.90
CA LYS A 135 -12.87 -3.12 11.77
C LYS A 135 -13.19 -1.78 11.12
N VAL A 136 -13.63 -0.84 11.95
CA VAL A 136 -13.85 0.56 11.57
C VAL A 136 -12.63 1.36 12.01
N PHE A 137 -12.20 2.27 11.14
CA PHE A 137 -11.07 3.16 11.37
C PHE A 137 -11.52 4.61 11.14
N PRO A 138 -10.99 5.56 11.92
CA PRO A 138 -11.13 6.96 11.57
C PRO A 138 -10.32 7.25 10.31
N SER A 139 -10.83 8.14 9.46
CA SER A 139 -9.99 8.90 8.55
C SER A 139 -10.10 10.37 8.94
N GLU A 140 -8.94 10.95 9.22
CA GLU A 140 -8.79 12.31 9.71
C GLU A 140 -7.98 13.09 8.68
N GLY A 141 -8.40 14.31 8.43
CA GLY A 141 -7.75 15.26 7.52
C GLY A 141 -8.22 16.67 7.80
N THR A 142 -7.49 17.66 7.29
CA THR A 142 -7.84 19.06 7.44
C THR A 142 -7.90 19.74 6.08
N LEU A 143 -9.05 20.33 5.77
CA LEU A 143 -9.25 21.22 4.63
C LEU A 143 -8.44 22.50 4.87
N SER A 144 -7.28 22.63 4.23
CA SER A 144 -6.36 23.75 4.51
C SER A 144 -6.77 25.05 3.82
N ASN A 145 -7.48 24.95 2.70
CA ASN A 145 -7.94 26.09 1.90
C ASN A 145 -9.44 25.97 1.60
N ARG A 146 -10.12 27.13 1.47
CA ARG A 146 -11.60 27.20 1.41
C ARG A 146 -12.24 26.59 0.15
N ASN A 147 -11.46 26.45 -0.93
CA ASN A 147 -11.96 26.09 -2.27
C ASN A 147 -11.30 24.83 -2.87
N GLU A 148 -10.64 24.01 -2.06
CA GLU A 148 -9.89 22.85 -2.55
C GLU A 148 -10.62 21.52 -2.32
N ASN A 149 -10.61 20.69 -3.36
CA ASN A 149 -10.80 19.25 -3.21
C ASN A 149 -9.51 18.68 -2.63
N ILE A 150 -9.60 17.93 -1.54
CA ILE A 150 -8.43 17.31 -0.93
C ILE A 150 -8.39 15.84 -1.26
N VAL A 151 -7.24 15.41 -1.76
CA VAL A 151 -6.88 14.00 -1.81
C VAL A 151 -5.95 13.70 -0.65
N PHE A 152 -6.32 12.76 0.20
CA PHE A 152 -5.46 12.32 1.29
C PHE A 152 -5.45 10.80 1.41
N LYS A 153 -4.33 10.26 1.91
CA LYS A 153 -4.15 8.83 2.15
C LYS A 153 -4.41 8.53 3.62
N ALA A 154 -5.23 7.51 3.88
CA ALA A 154 -5.30 6.94 5.23
C ALA A 154 -3.95 6.34 5.62
N PRO A 155 -3.61 6.26 6.92
CA PRO A 155 -2.43 5.53 7.33
C PRO A 155 -2.58 4.05 6.95
N VAL A 156 -1.48 3.43 6.51
CA VAL A 156 -1.45 2.03 6.06
C VAL A 156 -2.03 1.11 7.15
N ARG A 157 -2.87 0.16 6.73
CA ARG A 157 -3.46 -0.85 7.61
C ARG A 157 -2.85 -2.20 7.32
N TYR A 158 -2.33 -2.84 8.36
CA TYR A 158 -1.75 -4.19 8.27
C TYR A 158 -2.82 -5.21 8.65
N ILE A 159 -3.04 -6.19 7.78
CA ILE A 159 -4.02 -7.26 7.97
C ILE A 159 -3.29 -8.60 7.81
N ASP A 160 -3.23 -9.37 8.88
CA ASP A 160 -2.67 -10.72 8.84
C ASP A 160 -3.82 -11.73 8.57
N LEU A 161 -3.74 -12.43 7.45
CA LEU A 161 -4.71 -13.43 7.02
C LEU A 161 -4.09 -14.83 7.12
N PRO A 162 -4.76 -15.83 7.70
CA PRO A 162 -4.27 -17.19 7.71
C PRO A 162 -4.43 -17.78 6.31
N THR A 163 -3.31 -17.92 5.62
CA THR A 163 -3.26 -18.49 4.27
C THR A 163 -2.94 -19.98 4.34
N GLY A 164 -3.30 -20.70 3.27
CA GLY A 164 -3.00 -22.12 3.15
C GLY A 164 -1.49 -22.37 2.98
N SER A 165 -1.12 -23.64 2.81
CA SER A 165 0.26 -24.00 2.46
C SER A 165 0.67 -23.51 1.06
N ASP A 166 -0.30 -23.22 0.19
CA ASP A 166 -0.07 -22.59 -1.10
C ASP A 166 -0.19 -21.07 -0.96
N LEU A 167 0.96 -20.40 -0.97
CA LEU A 167 1.04 -18.94 -0.86
C LEU A 167 0.51 -18.21 -2.09
N GLN A 168 0.30 -18.91 -3.21
CA GLN A 168 -0.23 -18.34 -4.44
C GLN A 168 -1.77 -18.38 -4.50
N VAL A 169 -2.42 -18.92 -3.46
CA VAL A 169 -3.87 -18.97 -3.35
C VAL A 169 -4.33 -18.16 -2.15
N ASN A 170 -5.20 -17.17 -2.40
CA ASN A 170 -5.85 -16.39 -1.36
C ASN A 170 -7.36 -16.43 -1.55
N ASP A 171 -8.06 -17.03 -0.58
CA ASP A 171 -9.53 -17.21 -0.61
C ASP A 171 -10.28 -16.11 0.15
N TYR A 172 -9.57 -15.05 0.55
CA TYR A 172 -10.17 -13.88 1.16
C TYR A 172 -10.52 -12.81 0.12
N THR A 173 -11.59 -12.08 0.41
CA THR A 173 -11.91 -10.79 -0.19
C THR A 173 -11.85 -9.73 0.89
N LEU A 174 -11.13 -8.63 0.64
CA LEU A 174 -11.16 -7.44 1.49
C LEU A 174 -12.21 -6.48 0.96
N MET A 175 -13.33 -6.37 1.68
CA MET A 175 -14.36 -5.37 1.43
C MET A 175 -14.02 -4.08 2.16
N ILE A 176 -13.98 -2.97 1.44
CA ILE A 176 -13.58 -1.66 1.94
C ILE A 176 -14.63 -0.63 1.57
N GLY A 177 -15.05 0.20 2.53
CA GLY A 177 -16.09 1.21 2.28
C GLY A 177 -16.18 2.21 3.42
N PHE A 178 -16.90 3.31 3.21
CA PHE A 178 -17.27 4.21 4.30
C PHE A 178 -18.21 3.51 5.29
N GLN A 179 -18.05 3.81 6.58
CA GLN A 179 -18.97 3.37 7.61
C GLN A 179 -20.18 4.29 7.61
N LEU A 180 -21.13 3.99 6.73
CA LEU A 180 -22.35 4.76 6.55
C LEU A 180 -23.38 4.46 7.65
N THR A 181 -24.20 5.47 7.94
CA THR A 181 -25.51 5.29 8.58
C THR A 181 -26.50 4.69 7.57
N GLU A 182 -27.62 4.17 8.05
CA GLU A 182 -28.69 3.64 7.20
C GLU A 182 -29.23 4.70 6.22
N ALA A 183 -29.45 5.92 6.69
CA ALA A 183 -29.92 7.03 5.86
C ALA A 183 -28.93 7.38 4.73
N GLN A 184 -27.62 7.39 5.04
CA GLN A 184 -26.58 7.63 4.03
C GLN A 184 -26.51 6.49 3.01
N LEU A 185 -26.57 5.23 3.44
CA LEU A 185 -26.59 4.09 2.51
C LEU A 185 -27.83 4.10 1.62
N LYS A 186 -29.00 4.44 2.17
CA LYS A 186 -30.24 4.60 1.40
C LYS A 186 -30.08 5.69 0.35
N TYR A 187 -29.60 6.88 0.74
CA TYR A 187 -29.34 7.98 -0.18
C TYR A 187 -28.43 7.54 -1.33
N ASN A 188 -27.30 6.90 -0.99
CA ASN A 188 -26.34 6.41 -1.98
C ASN A 188 -26.97 5.43 -2.97
N ARG A 189 -27.79 4.47 -2.50
CA ARG A 189 -28.46 3.49 -3.37
C ARG A 189 -29.50 4.10 -4.30
N GLU A 190 -30.11 5.21 -3.87
CA GLU A 190 -31.15 5.91 -4.64
C GLU A 190 -30.56 6.91 -5.65
N HIS A 191 -29.37 7.47 -5.38
CA HIS A 191 -28.85 8.63 -6.11
C HIS A 191 -27.50 8.40 -6.81
N LEU A 192 -26.70 7.41 -6.40
CA LEU A 192 -25.48 7.08 -7.12
C LEU A 192 -25.83 6.21 -8.33
N GLU A 193 -25.40 6.63 -9.52
CA GLU A 193 -25.34 5.70 -10.63
C GLU A 193 -24.46 4.53 -10.23
N ARG A 194 -24.88 3.32 -10.60
CA ARG A 194 -24.07 2.12 -10.40
C ARG A 194 -22.84 2.22 -11.29
N GLU A 195 -21.81 2.93 -10.83
CA GLU A 195 -20.53 2.98 -11.50
C GLU A 195 -20.01 1.54 -11.57
N LYS A 196 -19.97 1.01 -12.78
CA LYS A 196 -19.33 -0.27 -13.07
C LYS A 196 -17.85 -0.07 -12.84
N PHE A 197 -17.37 -0.34 -11.62
CA PHE A 197 -15.95 -0.43 -11.32
C PHE A 197 -15.34 -1.43 -12.32
N THR A 198 -14.62 -0.92 -13.31
CA THR A 198 -13.95 -1.78 -14.28
C THR A 198 -12.70 -2.27 -13.57
N ARG A 199 -12.69 -3.55 -13.16
CA ARG A 199 -11.51 -4.22 -12.56
C ARG A 199 -10.31 -4.00 -13.47
N HIS A 200 -9.42 -3.09 -13.12
CA HIS A 200 -8.06 -3.11 -13.65
C HIS A 200 -7.27 -4.10 -12.81
N GLY A 201 -6.79 -5.15 -13.48
CA GLY A 201 -6.19 -6.32 -12.84
C GLY A 201 -5.03 -5.95 -11.91
N PHE A 202 -4.97 -6.69 -10.81
CA PHE A 202 -3.79 -6.86 -9.98
C PHE A 202 -2.83 -7.85 -10.64
#